data_AF-A0A178IE80-F1
#
_entry.id   AF-A0A178IE80-F1
#
_cell.length_a   1.000
_cell.length_b   1.000
_cell.length_c   1.000
_cell.angle_alpha   90.00
_cell.angle_beta   90.00
_cell.angle_gamma   90.00
#
_symmetry.space_group_name_H-M   'P 1'
#
loop_
_entity.id
_entity.type
_entity.pdbx_description
1 polymer ?
#
loop_
_entity_poly.entity_id
_entity_poly.type
_entity_poly.pdbx_seq_one_letter_code
_entity_poly.pdbx_strand_id
1 'polypeptide(L)'
;MIDTIKKTLLAGVGAVVITKEKAEAVFEEFVRQGKISANDARIMAEKISEQGKREFEEVSSSLQSKIKDLLGRNEADVKQRLAALESRVALLEHKLAAESTRTGEP
;
A
#
# COMPACT_ATOMS: atom_id res chain seq x y z
N MET A 1 4.24 2.04 14.60
CA MET A 1 3.76 0.90 13.81
C MET A 1 3.52 1.30 12.35
N ILE A 2 2.48 2.10 12.04
CA ILE A 2 2.22 2.61 10.66
C ILE A 2 3.45 3.33 10.06
N ASP A 3 4.13 4.14 10.87
CA ASP A 3 5.27 4.93 10.41
C ASP A 3 6.48 4.07 10.00
N THR A 4 6.70 2.97 10.71
CA THR A 4 7.74 1.97 10.40
C THR A 4 7.42 1.23 9.10
N ILE A 5 6.16 0.85 8.89
CA ILE A 5 5.72 0.18 7.65
C ILE A 5 5.87 1.11 6.45
N LYS A 6 5.50 2.39 6.60
CA LYS A 6 5.74 3.41 5.55
C LYS A 6 7.22 3.56 5.23
N LYS A 7 8.07 3.65 6.27
CA LYS A 7 9.53 3.76 6.11
C LYS A 7 10.15 2.54 5.45
N THR A 8 9.72 1.33 5.80
CA THR A 8 10.21 0.08 5.18
C THR A 8 9.72 -0.07 3.74
N LEU A 9 8.50 0.35 3.43
CA LEU A 9 8.02 0.41 2.04
C LEU A 9 8.80 1.43 1.20
N LEU A 10 9.05 2.64 1.74
CA LEU A 10 9.89 3.63 1.08
C LEU A 10 11.33 3.12 0.86
N ALA A 11 11.88 2.38 1.82
CA ALA A 11 13.19 1.76 1.70
C ALA A 11 13.22 0.64 0.64
N GLY A 12 12.14 -0.15 0.51
CA GLY A 12 12.00 -1.22 -0.47
C GLY A 12 11.79 -0.75 -1.91
N VAL A 13 11.29 0.48 -2.12
CA VAL A 13 11.08 1.08 -3.45
C VAL A 13 12.32 1.85 -3.95
N GLY A 14 13.37 1.94 -3.13
CA GLY A 14 14.57 2.72 -3.46
C GLY A 14 14.38 4.18 -3.06
N ALA A 15 14.69 4.49 -1.81
CA ALA A 15 14.44 5.79 -1.20
C ALA A 15 15.33 6.89 -1.79
N VAL A 16 14.96 7.42 -2.96
CA VAL A 16 15.23 8.81 -3.30
C VAL A 16 13.89 9.51 -3.32
N VAL A 17 13.52 10.11 -2.18
CA VAL A 17 12.51 11.17 -2.19
C VAL A 17 13.16 12.34 -2.95
N ILE A 18 12.82 12.47 -4.24
CA ILE A 18 13.22 13.64 -5.03
C ILE A 18 12.38 14.80 -4.49
N THR A 19 12.98 15.59 -3.61
CA THR A 19 12.40 16.87 -3.18
C THR A 19 12.97 18.00 -4.02
N LYS A 20 12.25 19.12 -4.07
CA LYS A 20 12.67 20.30 -4.82
C LYS A 20 14.08 20.76 -4.42
N GLU A 21 14.38 20.72 -3.12
CA GLU A 21 15.68 21.11 -2.56
C GLU A 21 16.81 20.20 -3.04
N LYS A 22 16.55 18.89 -3.19
CA LYS A 22 17.54 17.95 -3.74
C LYS A 22 17.75 18.13 -5.24
N ALA A 23 16.69 18.44 -5.98
CA ALA A 23 16.80 18.74 -7.40
C ALA A 23 17.57 20.04 -7.64
N GLU A 24 17.28 21.09 -6.87
CA GLU A 24 17.98 22.38 -6.93
C GLU A 24 19.49 22.23 -6.64
N ALA A 25 19.87 21.45 -5.62
CA ALA A 25 21.29 21.19 -5.31
C ALA A 25 22.04 20.48 -6.46
N VAL A 26 21.39 19.56 -7.17
CA VAL A 26 21.99 18.86 -8.32
C VAL A 26 22.16 19.82 -9.49
N PHE A 27 21.17 20.66 -9.76
CA PHE A 27 21.25 21.64 -10.84
C PHE A 27 22.25 22.75 -10.54
N GLU A 28 22.38 23.19 -9.28
CA GLU A 28 23.37 24.18 -8.87
C GLU A 28 24.81 23.69 -9.10
N GLU A 29 25.07 22.41 -8.87
CA GLU A 29 26.37 21.80 -9.18
C GLU A 29 26.63 21.77 -10.70
N PHE A 30 25.61 21.56 -11.52
CA PHE A 30 25.75 21.65 -12.99
C PHE A 30 25.92 23.08 -13.49
N VAL A 31 25.37 24.08 -12.79
CA VAL A 31 25.63 25.50 -13.06
C VAL A 31 27.08 25.84 -12.72
N ARG A 32 27.59 25.39 -11.56
CA ARG A 32 29.01 25.58 -11.17
C ARG A 32 29.98 24.95 -12.15
N GLN A 33 29.60 23.82 -12.75
CA GLN A 33 30.39 23.14 -13.77
C GLN A 33 30.26 23.79 -15.17
N GLY A 34 29.46 24.86 -15.31
CA GLY A 34 29.21 25.55 -16.58
C GLY A 34 28.40 24.75 -17.59
N LYS A 35 27.75 23.66 -17.17
CA LYS A 35 27.00 22.74 -18.04
C LYS A 35 25.60 23.25 -18.37
N ILE A 36 25.03 24.08 -17.51
CA ILE A 36 23.71 24.71 -17.67
C ILE A 36 23.74 26.12 -17.10
N SER A 37 22.89 27.02 -17.64
CA SER A 37 22.75 28.36 -17.08
C SER A 37 21.90 28.32 -15.80
N ALA A 38 22.08 29.31 -14.91
CA ALA A 38 21.26 29.45 -13.71
C ALA A 38 19.76 29.60 -14.03
N ASN A 39 19.44 30.18 -15.19
CA ASN A 39 18.06 30.32 -15.65
C ASN A 39 17.47 28.96 -16.06
N ASP A 40 18.23 28.16 -16.81
CA ASP A 40 17.79 26.82 -17.24
C ASP A 40 17.63 25.87 -16.05
N ALA A 41 18.56 25.93 -15.09
CA ALA A 41 18.48 25.19 -13.84
C ALA A 41 17.16 25.45 -13.10
N ARG A 42 16.76 26.72 -12.99
CA ARG A 42 15.52 27.12 -12.33
C ARG A 42 14.28 26.61 -13.07
N ILE A 43 14.24 26.75 -14.39
CA ILE A 43 13.14 26.26 -15.23
C ILE A 43 13.02 24.74 -15.13
N MET A 44 14.14 24.02 -15.15
CA MET A 44 14.14 22.56 -15.04
C MET A 44 13.70 22.07 -13.65
N ALA A 45 14.15 22.72 -12.57
CA ALA A 45 13.73 22.39 -11.22
C ALA A 45 12.21 22.58 -11.03
N GLU A 46 11.68 23.68 -11.57
CA GLU A 46 10.25 23.98 -11.51
C GLU A 46 9.42 22.96 -12.30
N LYS A 47 9.86 22.64 -13.52
CA LYS A 47 9.21 21.63 -14.37
C LYS A 47 9.23 20.23 -13.75
N ILE A 48 10.35 19.81 -13.17
CA ILE A 48 10.47 18.52 -12.47
C ILE A 48 9.59 18.50 -11.23
N SER A 49 9.52 19.59 -10.48
CA SER A 49 8.63 19.64 -9.31
C SER A 49 7.16 19.54 -9.71
N GLU A 50 6.77 20.17 -10.82
CA GLU A 50 5.38 20.21 -11.26
C GLU A 50 4.96 18.88 -11.91
N GLN A 51 5.81 18.30 -12.76
CA GLN A 51 5.59 16.96 -13.33
C GLN A 51 5.65 15.88 -12.26
N GLY A 52 6.63 15.93 -11.37
CA GLY A 52 6.79 14.97 -10.28
C GLY A 52 5.61 14.95 -9.32
N LYS A 53 4.99 16.10 -9.04
CA LYS A 53 3.75 16.16 -8.24
C LYS A 53 2.59 15.44 -8.92
N ARG A 54 2.37 15.68 -10.22
CA ARG A 54 1.28 15.05 -10.98
C ARG A 54 1.48 13.54 -11.09
N GLU A 55 2.68 13.10 -11.45
CA GLU A 55 3.02 11.68 -11.53
C GLU A 55 2.90 11.00 -10.17
N PHE A 56 3.32 11.66 -9.09
CA PHE A 56 3.16 11.14 -7.74
C PHE A 56 1.69 10.99 -7.34
N GLU A 57 0.82 11.94 -7.69
CA GLU A 57 -0.63 11.83 -7.44
C GLU A 57 -1.26 10.67 -8.23
N GLU A 58 -0.94 10.52 -9.51
CA GLU A 58 -1.44 9.41 -10.33
C GLU A 58 -0.97 8.05 -9.80
N VAL A 59 0.32 7.93 -9.49
CA VAL A 59 0.90 6.71 -8.93
C VAL A 59 0.30 6.41 -7.55
N SER A 60 0.16 7.41 -6.70
CA SER A 60 -0.44 7.26 -5.36
C SER A 60 -1.89 6.81 -5.46
N SER A 61 -2.67 7.39 -6.37
CA SER A 61 -4.06 7.00 -6.63
C SER A 61 -4.17 5.55 -7.14
N SER A 62 -3.36 5.19 -8.14
CA SER A 62 -3.31 3.81 -8.66
C SER A 62 -2.89 2.81 -7.59
N LEU A 63 -1.90 3.16 -6.78
CA LEU A 63 -1.41 2.32 -5.68
C LEU A 63 -2.49 2.15 -4.60
N GLN A 64 -3.18 3.23 -4.24
CA GLN A 64 -4.27 3.18 -3.27
C GLN A 64 -5.43 2.30 -3.77
N SER A 65 -5.78 2.38 -5.06
CA SER A 65 -6.76 1.49 -5.68
C SER A 65 -6.32 0.03 -5.60
N LYS A 66 -5.08 -0.28 -5.95
CA LYS A 66 -4.54 -1.66 -5.89
C LYS A 66 -4.52 -2.20 -4.46
N ILE A 67 -4.13 -1.39 -3.48
CA ILE A 67 -4.16 -1.79 -2.06
C ILE A 67 -5.59 -2.08 -1.63
N LYS A 68 -6.55 -1.23 -2.02
CA LYS A 68 -7.97 -1.43 -1.71
C LYS A 68 -8.51 -2.72 -2.34
N ASP A 69 -8.16 -3.02 -3.58
CA ASP A 69 -8.57 -4.25 -4.27
C ASP A 69 -7.98 -5.50 -3.61
N LEU A 70 -6.71 -5.44 -3.19
CA LEU A 70 -6.06 -6.54 -2.47
C LEU A 70 -6.70 -6.79 -1.10
N LEU A 71 -7.01 -5.72 -0.35
CA LEU A 71 -7.70 -5.83 0.93
C LEU A 71 -9.14 -6.33 0.77
N GLY A 72 -9.86 -5.84 -0.25
CA GLY A 72 -11.24 -6.26 -0.55
C GLY A 72 -11.32 -7.73 -0.97
N ARG A 73 -10.33 -8.24 -1.72
CA ARG A 73 -10.23 -9.66 -2.06
C ARG A 73 -10.07 -10.54 -0.82
N ASN A 74 -9.31 -10.09 0.16
CA ASN A 74 -9.15 -10.83 1.42
C ASN A 74 -10.41 -10.82 2.28
N GLU A 75 -11.18 -9.73 2.32
CA GLU A 75 -12.44 -9.72 3.09
C GLU A 75 -13.45 -10.75 2.58
N ALA A 76 -13.55 -10.92 1.26
CA ALA A 76 -14.46 -11.91 0.66
C ALA A 76 -14.04 -13.35 1.01
N ASP A 77 -12.75 -13.67 0.89
CA ASP A 77 -12.22 -14.99 1.26
C ASP A 77 -12.38 -15.27 2.76
N VAL A 78 -12.10 -14.28 3.61
CA VAL A 78 -12.29 -14.41 5.08
C VAL A 78 -13.76 -14.66 5.43
N LYS A 79 -14.70 -13.91 4.83
CA LYS A 79 -16.15 -14.13 5.06
C LYS A 79 -16.59 -15.52 4.61
N GLN A 80 -16.09 -16.00 3.48
CA GLN A 80 -16.42 -17.34 2.97
C GLN A 80 -15.88 -18.44 3.89
N ARG A 81 -14.64 -18.29 4.38
CA ARG A 81 -14.04 -19.21 5.37
C ARG A 81 -14.78 -19.19 6.69
N LEU A 82 -15.24 -18.01 7.14
CA LEU A 82 -16.02 -17.87 8.37
C LEU A 82 -17.37 -18.59 8.25
N ALA A 83 -18.12 -18.37 7.16
CA ALA A 83 -19.39 -19.05 6.92
C ALA A 83 -19.24 -20.58 6.84
N ALA A 84 -18.17 -21.07 6.21
CA ALA A 84 -17.86 -22.51 6.17
C ALA A 84 -17.55 -23.07 7.56
N LEU A 85 -16.91 -22.29 8.43
CA LEU A 85 -16.62 -22.68 9.81
C LEU A 85 -17.88 -22.71 10.67
N GLU A 86 -18.73 -21.68 10.56
CA GLU A 86 -20.04 -21.61 11.23
C GLU A 86 -20.92 -22.81 10.86
N SER A 87 -20.98 -23.18 9.58
CA SER A 87 -21.73 -24.36 9.13
C SER A 87 -21.20 -25.66 9.71
N ARG A 88 -19.87 -25.81 9.82
CA ARG A 88 -19.24 -26.98 10.45
C ARG A 88 -19.53 -27.04 11.94
N VAL A 89 -19.47 -25.91 12.63
CA VAL A 89 -19.80 -25.84 14.06
C VAL A 89 -21.26 -26.23 14.28
N ALA A 90 -22.20 -25.67 13.52
CA ALA A 90 -23.61 -26.03 13.60
C ALA A 90 -23.87 -27.53 13.35
N LEU A 91 -23.18 -28.13 12.37
CA LEU A 91 -23.27 -29.57 12.12
C LEU A 91 -22.72 -30.41 13.27
N LEU A 92 -21.62 -29.97 13.90
CA LEU A 92 -21.04 -30.66 15.06
C LEU A 92 -21.95 -30.52 16.28
N GLU A 93 -22.50 -29.34 16.53
CA GLU A 93 -23.48 -29.09 17.60
C GLU A 93 -24.73 -29.94 17.42
N HIS A 94 -25.26 -30.05 16.20
CA HIS A 94 -26.38 -30.94 15.91
C HIS A 94 -26.06 -32.42 16.16
N LYS A 95 -24.86 -32.86 15.76
CA LYS A 95 -24.42 -34.25 16.00
C LYS A 95 -24.25 -34.52 17.49
N LEU A 96 -23.65 -33.60 18.23
CA LEU A 96 -23.47 -33.72 19.68
C LEU A 96 -24.81 -33.72 20.42
N ALA A 97 -25.76 -32.88 19.99
CA ALA A 97 -27.12 -32.88 20.52
C ALA A 97 -27.85 -34.20 20.26
N ALA A 98 -27.70 -34.77 19.06
CA ALA A 98 -28.28 -36.06 18.66
C ALA A 98 -27.62 -37.27 19.35
N GLU A 99 -26.37 -37.15 19.77
CA GLU A 99 -25.62 -38.17 20.51
C GLU A 99 -25.94 -38.11 22.01
N SER A 100 -26.12 -36.90 22.55
CA SER A 100 -26.58 -36.69 23.93
C SER A 100 -28.03 -37.15 24.14
N THR A 101 -28.89 -37.14 23.12
CA THR A 101 -30.24 -37.72 23.20
C THR A 101 -30.24 -39.25 23.13
N ARG A 102 -29.22 -39.87 22.53
CA ARG A 102 -29.11 -41.33 22.38
C ARG A 102 -28.50 -42.04 23.61
N THR A 103 -27.83 -41.29 24.48
CA THR A 103 -27.16 -41.82 25.69
C THR A 103 -28.03 -41.67 26.95
N GLY A 104 -29.26 -41.16 26.80
CA GLY A 104 -30.19 -40.88 27.89
C GLY A 104 -31.43 -41.77 27.93
N GLU A 105 -31.45 -42.90 27.22
CA GLU A 105 -32.53 -43.88 27.30
C GLU A 105 -32.10 -45.04 28.23
N PRO A 106 -32.85 -45.35 29.31
CA PRO A 106 -32.51 -46.38 30.30
C PRO A 106 -32.60 -47.82 29.78
#